data_AF-A0A2M7CWT4-F1
#
_entry.id   AF-A0A2M7CWT4-F1
#
_cell.length_a   1.000
_cell.length_b   1.000
_cell.length_c   1.000
_cell.angle_alpha   90.00
_cell.angle_beta   90.00
_cell.angle_gamma   90.00
#
_symmetry.space_group_name_H-M   'P 1'
#
loop_
_entity.id
_entity.type
_entity.pdbx_description
1 polymer ?
#
loop_
_entity_poly.entity_id
_entity_poly.type
_entity_poly.pdbx_seq_one_letter_code
_entity_poly.pdbx_strand_id
1 'polypeptide(L)'
;MKRAGFTMIELIFVIVILGILAAVAIPKLAATRTDAKVASEATSISQGVQNLGAEFTARGSFQTETITAANAATKCATFANTSLTDGNITLSAISTGTTNGDCPQDVLDAVKTRLSANGILDANSSAPKVFQFGGSGVVY
;
A
#
# COMPACT_ATOMS: atom_id res chain seq x y z
N MET A 1 -19.15 -11.65 -56.69
CA MET A 1 -19.01 -11.17 -55.29
C MET A 1 -17.81 -10.22 -55.23
N LYS A 2 -18.00 -8.93 -54.95
CA LYS A 2 -16.89 -7.97 -54.85
C LYS A 2 -16.30 -8.04 -53.45
N ARG A 3 -15.07 -8.54 -53.33
CA ARG A 3 -14.28 -8.41 -52.10
C ARG A 3 -13.82 -6.95 -52.01
N ALA A 4 -14.40 -6.17 -51.10
CA ALA A 4 -13.84 -4.88 -50.74
C ALA A 4 -12.57 -5.14 -49.93
N GLY A 5 -11.41 -4.91 -50.53
CA GLY A 5 -10.12 -4.97 -49.85
C GLY A 5 -9.92 -3.70 -49.03
N PHE A 6 -9.38 -3.86 -47.81
CA PHE A 6 -8.93 -2.75 -46.99
C PHE A 6 -7.81 -2.01 -47.73
N THR A 7 -7.91 -0.70 -47.88
CA THR A 7 -6.93 0.08 -48.63
C THR A 7 -5.67 0.28 -47.79
N MET A 8 -4.51 0.39 -48.46
CA MET A 8 -3.25 0.70 -47.77
C MET A 8 -3.34 2.03 -46.98
N ILE A 9 -4.08 3.00 -47.51
CA ILE A 9 -4.24 4.31 -46.86
C ILE A 9 -5.09 4.24 -45.58
N GLU A 10 -6.12 3.39 -45.52
CA GLU A 10 -6.88 3.15 -44.29
C GLU A 10 -6.00 2.52 -43.21
N LEU A 11 -5.10 1.61 -43.60
CA LEU A 11 -4.19 0.96 -42.65
C LEU A 11 -3.16 1.96 -42.09
N ILE A 12 -2.65 2.86 -42.92
CA ILE A 12 -1.74 3.93 -42.49
C ILE A 12 -2.44 4.89 -41.52
N PHE A 13 -3.69 5.28 -41.81
CA PHE A 13 -4.46 6.16 -40.90
C PHE A 13 -4.68 5.53 -39.53
N VAL A 14 -4.98 4.23 -39.48
CA VAL A 14 -5.20 3.51 -38.22
C VAL A 14 -3.93 3.49 -37.36
N ILE A 15 -2.77 3.17 -37.93
CA ILE A 15 -1.51 3.13 -37.15
C ILE A 15 -1.08 4.51 -36.68
N VAL A 16 -1.36 5.57 -37.45
CA VAL A 16 -1.06 6.96 -37.05
C VAL A 16 -1.93 7.36 -35.86
N ILE A 17 -3.24 7.08 -35.92
CA ILE A 17 -4.15 7.39 -34.83
C ILE A 17 -3.78 6.58 -33.57
N LEU A 18 -3.52 5.28 -33.70
CA LEU A 18 -3.05 4.45 -32.58
C LEU A 18 -1.72 4.93 -32.02
N GLY A 19 -0.80 5.42 -32.86
CA GLY A 19 0.47 6.00 -32.42
C GLY A 19 0.28 7.24 -31.55
N ILE A 20 -0.60 8.16 -31.95
CA ILE A 20 -0.91 9.38 -31.18
C ILE A 20 -1.61 9.01 -29.87
N LEU A 21 -2.60 8.12 -29.92
CA LEU A 21 -3.33 7.68 -28.72
C LEU A 21 -2.41 6.97 -27.73
N ALA A 22 -1.51 6.10 -28.21
CA ALA A 22 -0.55 5.39 -27.36
C ALA A 22 0.43 6.35 -26.68
N ALA A 23 0.93 7.36 -27.41
CA ALA A 23 1.87 8.34 -26.87
C ALA A 23 1.30 9.12 -25.66
N VAL A 24 0.01 9.42 -25.66
CA VAL A 24 -0.66 10.13 -24.56
C VAL A 24 -1.18 9.16 -23.49
N ALA A 25 -1.67 7.99 -23.88
CA ALA A 25 -2.28 7.03 -22.97
C ALA A 25 -1.25 6.33 -22.06
N ILE A 26 -0.06 5.98 -22.57
CA ILE A 26 0.94 5.23 -21.80
C ILE A 26 1.42 6.00 -20.56
N PRO A 27 1.86 7.28 -20.66
CA PRO A 27 2.30 8.04 -19.49
C PRO A 27 1.17 8.24 -18.47
N LYS A 28 -0.05 8.50 -18.95
CA LYS A 28 -1.22 8.71 -18.09
C LYS A 28 -1.60 7.45 -17.32
N LEU A 29 -1.62 6.29 -17.99
CA LEU A 29 -1.93 5.00 -17.36
C LEU A 29 -0.85 4.57 -16.37
N ALA A 30 0.43 4.89 -16.63
CA ALA A 30 1.51 4.61 -15.70
C ALA A 30 1.33 5.40 -14.39
N ALA A 31 1.10 6.72 -14.47
CA ALA A 31 0.88 7.57 -13.30
C ALA A 31 -0.34 7.10 -12.49
N THR A 32 -1.48 6.87 -13.14
CA THR A 32 -2.70 6.42 -12.43
C THR A 32 -2.54 5.07 -11.75
N ARG A 33 -1.77 4.14 -12.33
CA ARG A 33 -1.47 2.85 -11.69
C ARG A 33 -0.60 3.02 -10.43
N THR A 34 0.40 3.89 -10.49
CA THR A 34 1.23 4.20 -9.32
C THR A 34 0.41 4.86 -8.22
N ASP A 35 -0.42 5.85 -8.55
CA ASP A 35 -1.31 6.52 -7.59
C ASP A 35 -2.30 5.54 -6.93
N ALA A 36 -2.87 4.62 -7.71
CA ALA A 36 -3.77 3.60 -7.21
C ALA A 36 -3.06 2.64 -6.23
N LYS A 37 -1.82 2.24 -6.52
CA LYS A 37 -1.01 1.43 -5.59
C LYS A 37 -0.75 2.16 -4.29
N VAL A 38 -0.31 3.42 -4.36
CA VAL A 38 -0.05 4.26 -3.18
C VAL A 38 -1.30 4.38 -2.31
N ALA A 39 -2.47 4.63 -2.91
CA ALA A 39 -3.73 4.74 -2.18
C ALA A 39 -4.16 3.41 -1.55
N SER A 40 -4.03 2.29 -2.28
CA SER A 40 -4.38 0.95 -1.79
C SER A 40 -3.51 0.53 -0.61
N GLU A 41 -2.20 0.74 -0.70
CA GLU A 41 -1.24 0.42 0.37
C GLU A 41 -1.50 1.26 1.62
N ALA A 42 -1.64 2.58 1.47
CA ALA A 42 -1.92 3.46 2.60
C ALA A 42 -3.25 3.11 3.32
N THR A 43 -4.28 2.76 2.55
CA THR A 43 -5.57 2.33 3.09
C THR A 43 -5.45 0.98 3.81
N SER A 44 -4.75 0.01 3.22
CA SER A 44 -4.55 -1.32 3.81
C SER A 44 -3.80 -1.23 5.14
N ILE A 45 -2.79 -0.37 5.22
CA ILE A 45 -2.04 -0.11 6.46
C ILE A 45 -2.94 0.53 7.52
N SER A 46 -3.74 1.52 7.13
CA SER A 46 -4.68 2.20 8.03
C SER A 46 -5.77 1.24 8.58
N GLN A 47 -6.24 0.31 7.75
CA GLN A 47 -7.16 -0.75 8.17
C GLN A 47 -6.46 -1.76 9.09
N GLY A 48 -5.21 -2.11 8.81
CA GLY A 48 -4.39 -2.97 9.68
C GLY A 48 -4.32 -2.42 11.11
N VAL A 49 -3.99 -1.13 11.27
CA VAL A 49 -3.97 -0.47 12.60
C VAL A 49 -5.32 -0.52 13.30
N GLN A 50 -6.42 -0.27 12.58
CA GLN A 50 -7.78 -0.29 13.15
C GLN A 50 -8.20 -1.70 13.59
N ASN A 51 -7.95 -2.70 12.76
CA ASN A 51 -8.25 -4.10 13.09
C ASN A 51 -7.47 -4.54 14.33
N LEU A 52 -6.22 -4.10 14.48
CA LEU A 52 -5.42 -4.39 15.68
C LEU A 52 -6.00 -3.74 16.94
N GLY A 53 -6.46 -2.50 16.86
CA GLY A 53 -7.19 -1.87 17.97
C GLY A 53 -8.49 -2.60 18.33
N ALA A 54 -9.21 -3.09 17.32
CA ALA A 54 -10.43 -3.88 17.53
C ALA A 54 -10.13 -5.23 18.20
N GLU A 55 -9.10 -5.95 17.75
CA GLU A 55 -8.66 -7.21 18.36
C GLU A 55 -8.24 -7.02 19.83
N PHE A 56 -7.48 -5.97 20.13
CA PHE A 56 -7.10 -5.66 21.51
C PHE A 56 -8.32 -5.35 22.38
N THR A 57 -9.30 -4.60 21.85
CA THR A 57 -10.54 -4.30 22.57
C THR A 57 -11.38 -5.55 22.82
N ALA A 58 -11.40 -6.49 21.88
CA ALA A 58 -12.16 -7.73 21.99
C ALA A 58 -11.54 -8.75 22.94
N ARG A 59 -10.20 -8.82 23.01
CA ARG A 59 -9.48 -9.92 23.68
C ARG A 59 -8.58 -9.48 24.84
N GLY A 60 -8.37 -8.19 25.04
CA GLY A 60 -7.49 -7.62 26.07
C GLY A 60 -6.00 -7.93 25.89
N SER A 61 -5.63 -8.63 24.81
CA SER A 61 -4.27 -9.08 24.50
C SER A 61 -4.12 -9.29 23.00
N PHE A 62 -2.89 -9.24 22.51
CA PHE A 62 -2.58 -9.63 21.14
C PHE A 62 -2.15 -11.10 21.08
N GLN A 63 -2.57 -11.83 20.03
CA GLN A 63 -2.00 -13.15 19.76
C GLN A 63 -0.55 -13.00 19.27
N THR A 64 0.31 -13.99 19.55
CA THR A 64 1.68 -14.08 18.99
C THR A 64 1.62 -14.40 17.51
N GLU A 65 1.12 -13.46 16.73
CA GLU A 65 1.25 -13.49 15.28
C GLU A 65 2.15 -12.32 14.91
N THR A 66 3.23 -12.63 14.20
CA THR A 66 3.81 -11.63 13.31
C THR A 66 2.65 -11.20 12.42
N ILE A 67 2.09 -10.03 12.70
CA ILE A 67 1.04 -9.44 11.88
C ILE A 67 1.73 -9.05 10.59
N THR A 68 1.92 -10.05 9.75
CA THR A 68 2.44 -9.98 8.40
C THR A 68 1.29 -9.48 7.55
N ALA A 69 0.83 -8.28 7.92
CA ALA A 69 -0.42 -7.67 7.56
C ALA A 69 -1.65 -8.56 7.84
N ALA A 70 -2.62 -8.05 8.61
CA ALA A 70 -3.97 -8.61 8.66
C ALA A 70 -4.66 -8.69 7.27
N ASN A 71 -3.97 -8.25 6.20
CA ASN A 71 -4.26 -8.52 4.80
C ASN A 71 -2.95 -8.79 4.05
N ALA A 72 -2.81 -9.96 3.41
CA ALA A 72 -1.70 -10.28 2.49
C ALA A 72 -1.50 -9.29 1.30
N ALA A 73 -2.30 -8.22 1.27
CA ALA A 73 -2.31 -7.12 0.31
C ALA A 73 -1.34 -5.98 0.66
N THR A 74 -0.83 -5.87 1.90
CA THR A 74 0.14 -4.80 2.22
C THR A 74 1.55 -5.26 1.87
N LYS A 75 2.14 -4.66 0.85
CA LYS A 75 3.46 -5.03 0.33
C LYS A 75 4.56 -4.07 0.76
N CYS A 76 4.18 -2.86 1.20
CA CYS A 76 5.12 -1.82 1.60
C CYS A 76 5.41 -1.75 3.10
N ALA A 77 4.67 -2.45 3.96
CA ALA A 77 4.80 -2.33 5.43
C ALA A 77 4.57 -3.66 6.16
N THR A 78 5.21 -3.79 7.32
CA THR A 78 5.00 -4.92 8.25
C THR A 78 4.71 -4.39 9.65
N PHE A 79 3.83 -5.08 10.40
CA PHE A 79 3.53 -4.72 11.77
C PHE A 79 4.27 -5.68 12.70
N ALA A 80 5.02 -5.15 13.66
CA ALA A 80 5.68 -5.97 14.67
C ALA A 80 5.05 -5.66 16.03
N ASN A 81 4.53 -6.71 16.67
CA ASN A 81 4.14 -6.58 18.05
C ASN A 81 5.40 -6.62 18.93
N THR A 82 5.61 -5.59 19.74
CA THR A 82 6.72 -5.53 20.70
C THR A 82 6.34 -6.05 22.08
N SER A 83 5.05 -6.25 22.38
CA SER A 83 4.58 -6.83 23.64
C SER A 83 3.13 -7.35 23.54
N LEU A 84 2.92 -8.62 23.90
CA LEU A 84 1.60 -9.26 23.88
C LEU A 84 0.68 -8.78 25.01
N THR A 85 1.26 -8.17 26.04
CA THR A 85 0.58 -7.79 27.29
C THR A 85 0.41 -6.28 27.45
N ASP A 86 1.29 -5.45 26.88
CA ASP A 86 1.30 -4.01 27.18
C ASP A 86 0.37 -3.17 26.28
N GLY A 87 -0.39 -3.82 25.38
CA GLY A 87 -1.31 -3.12 24.48
C GLY A 87 -0.62 -2.21 23.46
N ASN A 88 0.68 -2.37 23.27
CA ASN A 88 1.50 -1.54 22.38
C ASN A 88 1.92 -2.32 21.13
N ILE A 89 1.67 -1.74 19.96
CA ILE A 89 2.18 -2.22 18.67
C ILE A 89 3.11 -1.17 18.07
N THR A 90 4.26 -1.60 17.56
CA THR A 90 5.13 -0.77 16.73
C THR A 90 4.96 -1.14 15.25
N LEU A 91 4.71 -0.17 14.38
CA LEU A 91 4.79 -0.45 12.94
C LEU A 91 6.24 -0.66 12.53
N SER A 92 6.68 -1.90 12.33
CA SER A 92 8.03 -2.16 11.83
C SER A 92 8.27 -1.52 10.45
N ALA A 93 9.54 -1.39 10.09
CA ALA A 93 10.05 -0.66 8.93
C ALA A 93 9.14 -0.77 7.69
N ILE A 94 8.71 0.39 7.19
CA ILE A 94 8.12 0.51 5.85
C ILE A 94 9.29 0.53 4.87
N SER A 95 9.46 -0.59 4.18
CA SER A 95 10.64 -0.85 3.35
C SER A 95 10.26 -1.60 2.08
N THR A 96 11.15 -1.55 1.09
CA THR A 96 11.02 -2.26 -0.19
C THR A 96 11.17 -3.78 -0.07
N GLY A 97 11.34 -4.29 1.17
CA GLY A 97 11.74 -5.65 1.49
C GLY A 97 10.61 -6.66 1.47
N THR A 98 10.09 -6.97 0.28
CA THR A 98 9.67 -8.34 -0.03
C THR A 98 10.52 -8.84 -1.20
N THR A 99 10.75 -10.15 -1.26
CA THR A 99 11.61 -10.84 -2.23
C THR A 99 11.25 -10.59 -3.71
N ASN A 100 10.15 -9.87 -3.97
CA ASN A 100 9.52 -9.74 -5.27
C ASN A 100 9.52 -8.30 -5.82
N GLY A 101 10.05 -7.31 -5.10
CA GLY A 101 10.02 -5.90 -5.55
C GLY A 101 8.59 -5.32 -5.60
N ASP A 102 7.68 -5.87 -4.79
CA ASP A 102 6.25 -5.51 -4.79
C ASP A 102 6.00 -4.05 -4.35
N CYS A 103 6.97 -3.43 -3.67
CA CYS A 103 6.96 -2.01 -3.29
C CYS A 103 8.15 -1.26 -3.93
N PRO A 104 7.96 -0.64 -5.10
CA PRO A 104 8.93 0.28 -5.70
C PRO A 104 9.26 1.47 -4.80
N GLN A 105 10.46 2.06 -4.94
CA GLN A 105 10.91 3.15 -4.06
C GLN A 105 10.06 4.42 -4.19
N ASP A 106 9.61 4.76 -5.40
CA ASP A 106 8.70 5.88 -5.67
C ASP A 106 7.33 5.70 -4.99
N VAL A 107 6.81 4.48 -5.01
CA VAL A 107 5.59 4.10 -4.28
C VAL A 107 5.83 4.17 -2.79
N LEU A 108 6.97 3.68 -2.31
CA LEU A 108 7.33 3.66 -0.90
C LEU A 108 7.39 5.07 -0.31
N ASP A 109 8.06 6.00 -0.98
CA ASP A 109 8.20 7.39 -0.53
C ASP A 109 6.85 8.11 -0.51
N ALA A 110 6.01 7.87 -1.51
CA ALA A 110 4.64 8.39 -1.55
C ALA A 110 3.76 7.79 -0.44
N VAL A 111 3.87 6.48 -0.19
CA VAL A 111 3.14 5.80 0.90
C VAL A 111 3.58 6.35 2.27
N LYS A 112 4.88 6.51 2.51
CA LYS A 112 5.41 7.12 3.76
C LYS A 112 4.85 8.52 3.97
N THR A 113 4.85 9.34 2.92
CA THR A 113 4.30 10.69 2.96
C THR A 113 2.82 10.68 3.36
N ARG A 114 2.00 9.81 2.74
CA ARG A 114 0.57 9.70 3.06
C ARG A 114 0.32 9.17 4.47
N LEU A 115 1.11 8.20 4.91
CA LEU A 115 0.98 7.64 6.26
C LEU A 115 1.43 8.62 7.33
N SER A 116 2.48 9.40 7.10
CA SER A 116 2.87 10.49 7.99
C SER A 116 1.76 11.56 8.08
N ALA A 117 1.16 11.93 6.95
CA ALA A 117 0.01 12.85 6.93
C ALA A 117 -1.23 12.30 7.66
N ASN A 118 -1.45 10.99 7.61
CA ASN A 118 -2.50 10.30 8.38
C ASN A 118 -2.10 10.04 9.84
N GLY A 119 -0.93 10.52 10.27
CA GLY A 119 -0.40 10.32 11.62
C GLY A 119 -0.07 8.86 11.94
N ILE A 120 0.12 8.01 10.94
CA ILE A 120 0.47 6.59 11.12
C ILE A 120 1.97 6.37 11.27
N LEU A 121 2.79 7.25 10.71
CA LEU A 121 4.23 7.29 10.92
C LEU A 121 4.63 8.46 11.81
N ASP A 122 5.80 8.35 12.42
CA ASP A 122 6.42 9.47 13.10
C ASP A 122 6.87 10.57 12.12
N ALA A 123 7.18 11.75 12.64
CA ALA A 123 7.52 12.93 11.83
C ALA A 123 8.80 12.76 11.00
N ASN A 124 9.64 11.77 11.30
CA ASN A 124 10.90 11.51 10.61
C ASN A 124 10.82 10.38 9.57
N SER A 125 9.64 9.76 9.37
CA SER A 125 9.38 8.72 8.37
C SER A 125 10.36 7.53 8.40
N SER A 126 11.05 7.37 9.53
CA SER A 126 12.21 6.48 9.68
C SER A 126 12.16 5.65 10.95
N ALA A 127 11.34 6.02 11.95
CA ALA A 127 11.12 5.20 13.13
C ALA A 127 9.67 4.68 13.20
N PRO A 128 9.48 3.44 13.67
CA PRO A 128 8.17 2.82 13.80
C PRO A 128 7.30 3.63 14.78
N LYS A 129 6.12 4.10 14.36
CA LYS A 129 5.18 4.72 15.29
C LYS A 129 4.66 3.66 16.26
N VAL A 130 4.72 3.95 17.55
CA VAL A 130 4.08 3.14 18.59
C VAL A 130 2.61 3.53 18.65
N PHE A 131 1.74 2.54 18.47
CA PHE A 131 0.31 2.64 18.72
C PHE A 131 0.00 1.97 20.04
N GLN A 132 -0.50 2.75 20.98
CA GLN A 132 -0.91 2.29 22.29
C GLN A 132 -2.43 2.16 22.32
N PHE A 133 -2.91 0.93 22.44
CA PHE A 133 -4.34 0.60 22.51
C PHE A 133 -4.78 0.28 23.96
N GLY A 134 -3.82 0.08 24.87
CA GLY A 134 -4.07 -0.17 26.30
C GLY A 134 -3.50 0.91 27.21
N GLY A 135 -4.17 1.15 28.35
CA GLY A 135 -3.57 1.90 29.46
C GLY A 135 -2.52 1.04 30.17
N SER A 136 -1.41 1.64 30.58
CA SER A 136 -0.22 1.00 31.19
C SER A 136 -0.48 0.35 32.58
N GLY A 137 -1.65 -0.23 32.83
CA GLY A 137 -2.04 -0.76 34.15
C GLY A 137 -3.26 -1.67 34.19
N VAL A 138 -3.79 -2.16 33.06
CA VAL A 138 -4.84 -3.20 33.10
C VAL A 138 -4.19 -4.56 32.85
N VAL A 139 -3.84 -5.22 33.95
CA VAL A 139 -3.59 -6.67 33.96
C VAL A 139 -4.97 -7.33 33.98
N TYR A 140 -5.32 -8.07 32.93
CA TYR A 140 -6.46 -8.99 32.96
C TYR A 140 -6.06 -10.30 33.64
#